data_AF-A0A0N7M0W9-F1
#
_entry.id   AF-A0A0N7M0W9-F1
#
_cell.length_a   1.000
_cell.length_b   1.000
_cell.length_c   1.000
_cell.angle_alpha   90.00
_cell.angle_beta   90.00
_cell.angle_gamma   90.00
#
_symmetry.space_group_name_H-M   'P 1'
#
loop_
_entity.id
_entity.type
_entity.pdbx_description
1 polymer ?
#
loop_
_entity_poly.entity_id
_entity_poly.type
_entity_poly.pdbx_seq_one_letter_code
_entity_poly.pdbx_strand_id
1 'polypeptide(L)' 'MTGFNWPVLMRAGIAGLRLRPDQFWALTPHELRLMLGLTETAQQAMDRSRLTQLMRDFPDVSDLKEGS' A
#
# COMPACT_ATOMS: atom_id res chain seq x y z
N MET A 1 -13.64 11.92 -4.20
CA MET A 1 -12.32 11.26 -4.12
C MET A 1 -12.26 10.55 -2.78
N THR A 2 -12.56 9.25 -2.74
CA THR A 2 -12.44 8.46 -1.52
C THR A 2 -10.96 8.25 -1.25
N GLY A 3 -10.40 9.11 -0.40
CA GLY A 3 -9.03 8.95 0.09
C GLY A 3 -8.89 7.58 0.75
N PHE A 4 -7.70 6.99 0.60
CA PHE A 4 -7.39 5.74 1.26
C PHE A 4 -7.61 5.87 2.78
N ASN A 5 -8.40 4.96 3.37
CA ASN A 5 -8.79 5.03 4.78
C ASN A 5 -7.65 4.57 5.71
N TRP A 6 -6.60 5.38 5.77
CA TRP A 6 -5.41 5.16 6.59
C TRP A 6 -5.70 4.83 8.06
N PRO A 7 -6.57 5.56 8.78
CA PRO A 7 -6.85 5.25 10.19
C PRO A 7 -7.52 3.88 10.39
N VAL A 8 -8.33 3.43 9.42
CA VAL A 8 -8.93 2.09 9.46
C VAL A 8 -7.87 1.02 9.26
N LEU A 9 -6.94 1.24 8.31
CA LEU A 9 -5.83 0.32 8.06
C LEU A 9 -4.91 0.20 9.28
N MET A 10 -4.49 1.32 9.88
CA MET A 10 -3.64 1.31 11.07
C MET A 10 -4.33 0.64 12.25
N ARG A 11 -5.64 0.85 12.44
CA ARG A 11 -6.38 0.19 13.51
C ARG A 11 -6.50 -1.32 13.27
N ALA A 12 -6.70 -1.76 12.04
CA ALA A 12 -6.75 -3.18 11.70
C ALA A 12 -5.38 -3.87 11.87
N GLY A 13 -4.29 -3.24 11.42
CA GLY A 13 -2.93 -3.79 11.50
C GLY A 13 -2.29 -3.67 12.90
N ILE A 14 -2.21 -2.46 13.45
CA ILE A 14 -1.49 -2.21 14.71
C ILE A 14 -2.34 -2.60 15.91
N ALA A 15 -3.64 -2.30 15.92
CA ALA A 15 -4.51 -2.63 17.05
C ALA A 15 -5.18 -4.02 16.92
N GLY A 16 -5.60 -4.41 15.72
CA GLY A 16 -6.24 -5.70 15.45
C GLY A 16 -5.26 -6.87 15.45
N LEU A 17 -4.21 -6.80 14.62
CA LEU A 17 -3.17 -7.83 14.52
C LEU A 17 -2.05 -7.70 15.57
N ARG A 18 -2.10 -6.66 16.43
CA ARG A 18 -1.05 -6.33 17.43
C ARG A 18 0.36 -6.24 16.82
N LEU A 19 0.45 -5.83 15.56
CA LEU A 19 1.75 -5.63 14.91
C LEU A 19 2.44 -4.40 15.49
N ARG A 20 3.75 -4.50 15.71
CA ARG A 20 4.57 -3.32 15.98
C ARG A 20 4.59 -2.44 14.72
N PRO A 21 4.67 -1.10 14.84
CA PRO A 21 4.72 -0.21 13.69
C PRO A 21 5.77 -0.62 12.66
N ASP A 22 6.95 -1.02 13.14
CA ASP A 22 8.06 -1.50 12.31
C ASP A 22 7.69 -2.74 11.48
N GLN A 23 7.04 -3.72 12.11
CA GLN A 23 6.59 -4.94 11.45
C GLN A 23 5.47 -4.66 10.46
N PHE A 24 4.56 -3.74 10.82
CA PHE A 24 3.48 -3.31 9.92
C PHE A 24 4.03 -2.67 8.64
N TRP A 25 5.09 -1.87 8.74
CA TRP A 25 5.74 -1.24 7.59
C TRP A 25 6.65 -2.19 6.81
N ALA A 26 7.21 -3.21 7.45
CA ALA A 26 8.00 -4.25 6.81
C ALA A 26 7.14 -5.24 5.99
N LEU A 27 5.85 -5.38 6.32
CA LEU A 27 4.94 -6.29 5.63
C LEU A 27 4.55 -5.78 4.26
N THR A 28 4.49 -6.68 3.28
CA THR A 28 3.86 -6.35 2.01
C THR A 28 2.36 -6.15 2.20
N PRO A 29 1.71 -5.26 1.42
CA PRO A 29 0.25 -5.10 1.46
C PRO A 29 -0.52 -6.41 1.22
N HIS A 30 0.11 -7.37 0.52
CA HIS A 30 -0.43 -8.71 0.32
C HIS A 30 -0.43 -9.54 1.61
N GLU A 31 0.69 -9.60 2.32
CA GLU A 31 0.78 -10.30 3.59
C GLU A 31 -0.14 -9.69 4.65
N LEU A 32 -0.24 -8.36 4.70
CA LEU A 32 -1.17 -7.67 5.60
C LEU A 32 -2.62 -8.07 5.32
N ARG A 33 -3.04 -8.15 4.05
CA ARG A 33 -4.40 -8.59 3.68
C ARG A 33 -4.67 -10.05 4.04
N LEU A 34 -3.68 -10.91 3.86
CA LEU A 34 -3.75 -12.32 4.21
C LEU A 34 -3.93 -12.49 5.72
N MET A 35 -3.16 -11.76 6.52
CA MET A 35 -3.29 -11.74 7.98
C MET A 35 -4.63 -11.16 8.47
N LEU A 36 -5.20 -10.19 7.73
CA LEU A 36 -6.51 -9.63 8.03
C LEU A 36 -7.69 -10.53 7.63
N GLY A 37 -7.44 -11.70 7.02
CA GLY A 37 -8.51 -12.59 6.55
C GLY A 37 -9.30 -12.02 5.37
N LEU A 38 -8.77 -11.01 4.68
CA LEU A 38 -9.40 -10.36 3.53
C LEU A 38 -9.15 -11.11 2.22
N THR A 39 -8.92 -12.43 2.29
CA THR A 39 -8.54 -13.30 1.18
C THR A 39 -9.63 -13.46 0.11
N GLU A 40 -10.88 -13.18 0.42
CA GLU A 40 -12.01 -13.35 -0.52
C GLU A 40 -12.10 -12.23 -1.56
N THR A 41 -11.58 -11.03 -1.26
CA THR A 41 -11.51 -9.93 -2.24
C THR A 41 -10.09 -9.88 -2.81
N ALA A 42 -9.69 -10.96 -3.48
CA ALA A 42 -8.50 -10.99 -4.32
C ALA A 42 -8.73 -10.11 -5.56
N GLN A 43 -8.87 -8.80 -5.36
CA GLN A 43 -8.49 -7.83 -6.38
C GLN A 43 -6.99 -8.07 -6.57
N GLN A 44 -6.68 -8.84 -7.63
CA GLN A 44 -5.36 -9.24 -8.10
C GLN A 44 -4.25 -8.45 -7.43
N ALA A 45 -3.43 -9.14 -6.62
CA ALA A 45 -2.15 -8.59 -6.14
C ALA A 45 -1.52 -7.86 -7.32
N MET A 46 -1.14 -6.59 -7.13
CA MET A 46 -0.65 -5.72 -8.21
C MET A 46 0.31 -6.51 -9.10
N ASP A 47 -0.18 -6.92 -10.27
CA ASP A 47 0.64 -7.66 -11.20
C ASP A 47 1.79 -6.76 -11.64
N ARG A 48 2.93 -7.35 -11.98
CA ARG A 48 4.11 -6.59 -12.40
C ARG A 48 3.78 -5.64 -13.55
N SER A 49 2.83 -6.00 -14.42
CA SER A 49 2.30 -5.13 -15.48
C SER A 49 1.60 -3.89 -14.94
N ARG A 50 0.84 -4.00 -13.85
CA ARG A 50 0.17 -2.86 -13.23
C ARG A 50 1.15 -1.95 -12.49
N LEU A 51 2.20 -2.51 -11.89
CA LEU A 51 3.31 -1.72 -11.36
C LEU A 51 4.05 -0.97 -12.49
N THR A 52 4.36 -1.65 -13.60
CA THR A 52 4.96 -1.00 -14.77
C THR A 52 4.06 0.09 -15.35
N GLN A 53 2.74 -0.13 -15.41
CA GLN A 53 1.79 0.89 -15.82
C GLN A 53 1.81 2.10 -14.87
N LEU A 54 1.85 1.86 -13.55
CA LEU A 54 1.89 2.93 -12.55
C LEU A 54 3.20 3.72 -12.61
N MET A 55 4.34 3.07 -12.79
CA MET A 55 5.64 3.74 -12.99
C MET A 55 5.67 4.59 -14.25
N ARG A 56 4.84 4.26 -15.26
CA ARG A 56 4.70 5.04 -16.49
C ARG A 56 3.76 6.23 -16.33
N ASP A 57 2.70 6.05 -15.54
CA ASP A 57 1.68 7.07 -15.26
C ASP A 57 2.19 8.10 -14.23
N PHE A 58 3.02 7.66 -13.28
CA PHE A 58 3.66 8.47 -12.24
C PHE A 58 5.18 8.26 -12.29
N PRO A 59 5.87 8.82 -13.31
CA PRO A 59 7.32 8.72 -13.38
C PRO A 59 7.94 9.49 -12.21
N ASP A 60 8.92 8.88 -11.53
CA ASP A 60 9.61 9.42 -10.35
C ASP A 60 10.50 10.65 -10.66
N VAL A 61 10.42 11.17 -11.89
CA VAL A 61 10.95 12.49 -12.25
C VAL A 61 10.07 13.53 -11.58
N SER A 62 10.36 13.73 -10.30
CA SER A 62 10.28 15.05 -9.71
C SER A 62 11.01 15.96 -10.69
N ASP A 63 10.26 16.79 -11.41
CA ASP A 63 10.76 18.07 -11.87
C ASP A 63 11.24 18.78 -10.60
N LEU A 64 12.46 18.44 -10.17
CA LEU A 64 13.31 19.32 -9.40
C LEU A 64 13.57 20.50 -10.33
N LYS A 65 12.55 21.35 -10.44
CA LYS A 65 12.73 22.74 -10.79
C LYS A 65 13.35 23.41 -9.58
N GLU A 66 14.62 23.09 -9.36
CA GLU A 66 15.51 24.07 -8.77
C GLU A 66 15.67 25.18 -9.81
N GLY A 67 15.27 26.40 -9.42
CA GLY A 67 15.65 27.63 -10.10
C GLY A 67 14.84 28.00 -11.34
N SER A 68 13.92 28.96 -11.19
CA SER A 68 14.10 30.26 -11.84
C SER A 68 13.22 31.34 -11.23
#